data_AF-A0A1D1XQ14-F1
#
_entry.id   AF-A0A1D1XQ14-F1
#
_cell.length_a   1.000
_cell.length_b   1.000
_cell.length_c   1.000
_cell.angle_alpha   90.00
_cell.angle_beta   90.00
_cell.angle_gamma   90.00
#
_symmetry.space_group_name_H-M   'P 1'
#
loop_
_entity.id
_entity.type
_entity.pdbx_description
1 polymer ?
#
loop_
_entity_poly.entity_id
_entity_poly.type
_entity_poly.pdbx_seq_one_letter_code
_entity_poly.pdbx_strand_id
1 'polypeptide(L)'
;TSSSATRSRRTWKPNVQEKRLFSYIFDRHIRVKVTTHALRCIDKAGGIDEYLLKTPYHKMDTEMGLLWKAKIEKMYEELGKMEVCFFSPEEEAKIEASFKEYRTVKSEARKEVRRKYNQGAVGFKLLGNESQQEDKASQDQTEEIAS
;
A
#
# COMPACT_ATOMS: atom_id res chain seq x y z
N THR A 1 17.88 -34.86 -38.33
CA THR A 1 18.12 -33.99 -39.50
C THR A 1 17.08 -34.36 -40.54
N SER A 2 16.18 -33.46 -40.94
CA SER A 2 15.28 -33.75 -42.05
C SER A 2 16.12 -33.79 -43.33
N SER A 3 16.33 -34.99 -43.87
CA SER A 3 17.16 -35.25 -45.05
C SER A 3 16.48 -34.90 -46.38
N SER A 4 15.46 -34.03 -46.36
CA SER A 4 14.76 -33.56 -47.54
C SER A 4 15.20 -32.13 -47.89
N ALA A 5 15.49 -31.90 -49.17
CA ALA A 5 16.08 -30.65 -49.68
C ALA A 5 15.14 -29.43 -49.63
N THR A 6 13.91 -29.58 -49.13
CA THR A 6 12.90 -28.52 -49.10
C THR A 6 12.86 -27.86 -47.73
N ARG A 7 13.37 -26.62 -47.63
CA ARG A 7 13.29 -25.81 -46.40
C ARG A 7 11.94 -25.08 -46.34
N SER A 8 11.06 -25.47 -45.42
CA SER A 8 9.83 -24.72 -45.13
C SER A 8 10.12 -23.52 -44.22
N ARG A 9 9.60 -22.34 -44.57
CA ARG A 9 9.64 -21.17 -43.68
C ARG A 9 8.73 -21.43 -42.48
N ARG A 10 9.22 -21.18 -41.26
CA ARG A 10 8.44 -21.26 -40.03
C ARG A 10 8.61 -19.99 -39.21
N THR A 11 7.55 -19.55 -38.55
CA THR A 11 7.56 -18.50 -37.54
C THR A 11 7.28 -19.11 -36.16
N TRP A 12 8.06 -18.72 -35.16
CA TRP A 12 7.90 -19.18 -33.79
C TRP A 12 7.34 -18.04 -32.95
N LYS A 13 6.13 -18.20 -32.44
CA LYS A 13 5.48 -17.21 -31.59
C LYS A 13 5.88 -17.45 -30.12
N PRO A 14 6.20 -16.40 -29.35
CA PRO A 14 6.46 -16.56 -27.93
C PRO A 14 5.18 -16.90 -27.16
N ASN A 15 5.33 -17.55 -26.01
CA ASN A 15 4.22 -17.84 -25.10
C ASN A 15 3.92 -16.59 -24.24
N VAL A 16 2.95 -15.79 -24.69
CA VAL A 16 2.50 -14.55 -24.04
C VAL A 16 1.20 -14.80 -23.28
N GLN A 17 1.17 -14.39 -22.01
CA GLN A 17 0.06 -14.59 -21.08
C GLN A 17 -0.34 -13.26 -20.46
N GLU A 18 -1.65 -13.00 -20.29
CA GLU A 18 -2.12 -11.84 -19.53
C GLU A 18 -2.11 -12.18 -18.04
N LYS A 19 -1.41 -11.35 -17.24
CA LYS A 19 -1.28 -11.54 -15.79
C LYS A 19 -1.49 -10.23 -15.04
N ARG A 20 -1.92 -10.37 -13.78
CA ARG A 20 -2.01 -9.29 -12.80
C ARG A 20 -0.76 -9.36 -11.93
N LEU A 21 0.06 -8.33 -11.98
CA LEU A 21 1.26 -8.19 -11.16
C LEU A 21 1.04 -7.07 -10.15
N PHE A 22 1.41 -7.30 -8.90
CA PHE A 22 1.33 -6.27 -7.87
C PHE A 22 2.59 -5.39 -7.94
N SER A 23 2.39 -4.07 -7.94
CA SER A 23 3.45 -3.08 -7.87
C SER A 23 3.38 -2.40 -6.51
N TYR A 24 4.49 -2.45 -5.76
CA TYR A 24 4.59 -1.90 -4.41
C TYR A 24 4.56 -0.38 -4.44
N ILE A 25 5.24 0.24 -5.40
CA ILE A 25 5.31 1.70 -5.48
C ILE A 25 3.97 2.34 -5.85
N PHE A 26 3.11 1.64 -6.59
CA PHE A 26 1.78 2.11 -6.96
C PHE A 26 0.65 1.57 -6.07
N ASP A 27 0.98 0.70 -5.11
CA ASP A 27 0.06 -0.03 -4.22
C ASP A 27 -1.16 -0.62 -4.96
N ARG A 28 -0.93 -1.16 -6.16
CA ARG A 28 -2.02 -1.67 -7.01
C ARG A 28 -1.57 -2.79 -7.93
N HIS A 29 -2.56 -3.55 -8.38
CA HIS A 29 -2.36 -4.59 -9.39
C HIS A 29 -2.39 -3.99 -10.80
N ILE A 30 -1.36 -4.27 -11.60
CA ILE A 30 -1.24 -3.88 -13.00
C ILE A 30 -1.49 -5.10 -13.89
N ARG A 31 -2.34 -4.94 -14.90
CA ARG A 31 -2.61 -5.97 -15.91
C ARG A 31 -1.66 -5.79 -17.08
N VAL A 32 -0.85 -6.80 -17.36
CA VAL A 32 0.12 -6.79 -18.45
C VAL A 32 0.17 -8.11 -19.18
N LYS A 33 0.44 -8.04 -20.49
CA LYS A 33 0.78 -9.20 -21.31
C LYS A 33 2.27 -9.46 -21.19
N VAL A 34 2.63 -10.59 -20.60
CA VAL A 34 4.01 -10.93 -20.25
C VAL A 34 4.36 -12.29 -20.83
N THR A 35 5.61 -12.47 -21.27
CA THR A 35 6.10 -13.79 -21.67
C THR A 35 6.35 -14.66 -20.44
N THR A 36 6.25 -15.98 -20.59
CA THR A 36 6.56 -16.91 -19.49
C THR A 36 8.00 -16.78 -18.96
N HIS A 37 8.95 -16.44 -19.83
CA HIS A 37 10.32 -16.14 -19.41
C HIS A 37 10.39 -14.87 -18.56
N ALA A 38 9.74 -13.78 -18.99
CA ALA A 38 9.75 -12.53 -18.24
C ALA A 38 9.06 -12.69 -16.87
N LEU A 39 7.98 -13.47 -16.76
CA LEU A 39 7.37 -13.81 -15.47
C LEU A 39 8.39 -14.46 -14.51
N ARG A 40 9.15 -15.46 -15.00
CA ARG A 40 10.20 -16.09 -14.18
C ARG A 40 11.30 -15.10 -13.76
N CYS A 41 11.64 -14.15 -14.62
CA CYS A 41 12.61 -13.10 -14.29
C CYS A 41 12.08 -12.12 -13.24
N ILE A 42 10.79 -11.78 -13.29
CA ILE A 42 10.11 -10.95 -12.31
C ILE A 42 10.12 -11.63 -10.94
N ASP A 43 9.78 -12.92 -10.90
CA ASP A 43 9.82 -13.72 -9.67
C ASP A 43 11.24 -13.80 -9.09
N LYS A 44 12.24 -13.98 -9.95
CA LYS A 44 13.66 -14.00 -9.55
C LYS A 44 14.15 -12.63 -9.05
N ALA A 45 13.65 -11.54 -9.62
CA ALA A 45 13.99 -10.19 -9.19
C ALA A 45 13.34 -9.83 -7.85
N GLY A 46 12.18 -10.44 -7.53
CA GLY A 46 11.41 -10.19 -6.32
C GLY A 46 10.19 -9.28 -6.53
N GLY A 47 9.77 -9.05 -7.77
CA GLY A 47 8.64 -8.18 -8.10
C GLY A 47 8.81 -7.42 -9.41
N ILE A 48 7.75 -6.78 -9.88
CA ILE A 48 7.75 -6.05 -11.16
C ILE A 48 8.59 -4.77 -11.08
N ASP A 49 8.50 -4.04 -9.97
CA ASP A 49 9.22 -2.77 -9.78
C ASP A 49 10.73 -3.01 -9.77
N GLU A 50 11.15 -3.99 -8.97
CA GLU A 50 12.54 -4.41 -8.85
C GLU A 50 13.10 -4.96 -10.18
N TYR A 51 12.27 -5.67 -10.95
CA TYR A 51 12.64 -6.12 -12.29
C TYR A 51 12.90 -4.94 -13.25
N LEU A 52 12.06 -3.91 -13.22
CA LEU A 52 12.21 -2.72 -14.06
C LEU A 52 13.46 -1.91 -13.66
N LEU A 53 13.71 -1.75 -12.37
CA LEU A 53 14.90 -1.05 -11.86
C LEU A 53 16.20 -1.77 -12.25
N LYS A 54 16.24 -3.11 -12.07
CA LYS A 54 17.42 -3.95 -12.42
C LYS A 54 17.66 -4.06 -13.93
N THR A 55 16.63 -3.91 -14.75
CA THR A 55 16.77 -4.06 -16.20
C THR A 55 17.41 -2.81 -16.80
N PRO A 56 18.51 -2.93 -17.57
CA PRO A 56 19.14 -1.77 -18.20
C PRO A 56 18.32 -1.24 -19.38
N TYR A 57 18.42 0.05 -19.65
CA TYR A 57 17.66 0.77 -20.69
C TYR A 57 17.76 0.14 -22.09
N HIS A 58 18.93 -0.38 -22.46
CA HIS A 58 19.14 -1.03 -23.77
C HIS A 58 18.41 -2.38 -23.94
N LYS A 59 17.89 -2.99 -22.86
CA LYS A 59 17.08 -4.22 -22.92
C LYS A 59 15.57 -3.95 -22.88
N MET A 60 15.18 -2.69 -22.71
CA MET A 60 13.78 -2.30 -22.67
C MET A 60 13.38 -1.77 -24.05
N ASP A 61 12.85 -2.67 -24.87
CA ASP A 61 12.41 -2.34 -26.22
C ASP A 61 11.03 -1.65 -26.25
N THR A 62 10.31 -1.65 -25.12
CA THR A 62 8.94 -1.14 -25.04
C THR A 62 8.90 0.25 -24.42
N GLU A 63 8.26 1.19 -25.11
CA GLU A 63 8.03 2.57 -24.62
C GLU A 63 7.35 2.60 -23.26
N MET A 64 6.36 1.72 -23.06
CA MET A 64 5.66 1.59 -21.78
C MET A 64 6.60 1.17 -20.64
N GLY A 65 7.57 0.30 -20.91
CA GLY A 65 8.56 -0.15 -19.93
C GLY A 65 9.49 0.99 -19.51
N LEU A 66 9.93 1.80 -20.48
CA LEU A 66 10.74 2.99 -20.24
C LEU A 66 9.99 4.02 -19.40
N LEU A 67 8.73 4.32 -19.76
CA LEU A 67 7.87 5.24 -19.03
C LEU A 67 7.66 4.79 -17.58
N TRP A 68 7.39 3.50 -17.36
CA TRP A 68 7.18 2.98 -16.02
C TRP A 68 8.45 3.04 -15.19
N LYS A 69 9.60 2.67 -15.75
CA LYS A 69 10.86 2.78 -15.03
C LYS A 69 11.12 4.21 -14.57
N ALA A 70 11.00 5.20 -15.47
CA ALA A 70 11.18 6.60 -15.13
C ALA A 70 10.20 7.08 -14.04
N LYS A 71 8.93 6.62 -14.12
CA LYS A 71 7.92 6.95 -13.10
C LYS A 71 8.27 6.33 -11.74
N ILE A 72 8.71 5.08 -11.73
CA ILE A 72 9.10 4.35 -10.52
C ILE A 72 10.31 5.05 -9.88
N GLU A 73 11.35 5.35 -10.64
CA GLU A 73 12.55 6.07 -10.17
C GLU A 73 12.17 7.40 -9.51
N LYS A 74 11.31 8.20 -10.16
CA LYS A 74 10.81 9.46 -9.61
C LYS A 74 10.08 9.27 -8.26
N MET A 75 9.19 8.28 -8.16
CA MET A 75 8.44 8.04 -6.92
C MET A 75 9.36 7.54 -5.79
N TYR A 76 10.38 6.74 -6.10
CA TYR A 76 11.40 6.35 -5.12
C TYR A 76 12.26 7.52 -4.65
N GLU A 77 12.61 8.45 -5.53
CA GLU A 77 13.29 9.69 -5.13
C GLU A 77 12.43 10.55 -4.21
N GLU A 78 11.12 10.65 -4.49
CA GLU A 78 10.16 11.36 -3.64
C GLU A 78 10.05 10.70 -2.25
N LEU A 79 9.93 9.36 -2.21
CA LEU A 79 9.93 8.60 -0.96
C LEU A 79 11.26 8.69 -0.21
N GLY A 80 12.39 8.75 -0.91
CA GLY A 80 13.71 8.90 -0.30
C GLY A 80 13.97 10.29 0.27
N LYS A 81 13.36 11.32 -0.30
CA LYS A 81 13.38 12.71 0.22
C LYS A 81 12.40 12.92 1.37
N MET A 82 11.40 12.05 1.49
CA MET A 82 10.55 12.04 2.66
C MET A 82 11.44 11.65 3.85
N GLU A 83 11.85 12.66 4.61
CA GLU A 83 12.52 12.43 5.89
C GLU A 83 11.58 11.58 6.72
N VAL A 84 11.98 10.34 6.96
CA VAL A 84 11.38 9.53 8.01
C VAL A 84 11.68 10.33 9.27
N CYS A 85 10.67 10.98 9.84
CA CYS A 85 10.80 11.72 11.08
C CYS A 85 11.31 10.72 12.13
N PHE A 86 12.62 10.69 12.33
CA PHE A 86 13.17 10.22 13.57
C PHE A 86 12.75 11.29 14.56
N PHE A 87 11.61 11.05 15.21
CA PHE A 87 11.09 11.95 16.22
C PHE A 87 12.27 12.31 17.14
N SER A 88 12.45 13.59 17.41
CA SER A 88 13.42 13.99 18.41
C SER A 88 13.08 13.26 19.72
N PRO A 89 14.06 12.82 20.55
CA PRO A 89 13.76 12.16 21.81
C PRO A 89 12.77 12.94 22.70
N GLU A 90 12.72 14.27 22.55
CA GLU A 90 11.75 15.14 23.21
C GLU A 90 10.32 14.99 22.65
N GLU A 91 10.19 14.84 21.34
CA GLU A 91 8.90 14.63 20.67
C GLU A 91 8.36 13.23 20.97
N GLU A 92 9.23 12.21 20.99
CA GLU A 92 8.89 10.86 21.43
C GLU A 92 8.36 10.86 22.88
N ALA A 93 9.02 11.60 23.77
CA ALA A 93 8.58 11.71 25.16
C ALA A 93 7.24 12.43 25.31
N LYS A 94 6.96 13.46 24.49
CA LYS A 94 5.66 14.15 24.46
C LYS A 94 4.56 13.23 23.97
N ILE A 95 4.83 12.46 22.92
CA ILE A 95 3.92 11.45 22.39
C ILE A 95 3.62 10.40 23.48
N GLU A 96 4.62 9.87 24.18
CA GLU A 96 4.43 8.93 25.29
C GLU A 96 3.62 9.54 26.46
N ALA A 97 3.92 10.80 26.83
CA ALA A 97 3.16 11.51 27.86
C ALA A 97 1.69 11.66 27.48
N SER A 98 1.40 12.08 26.24
CA SER A 98 0.02 12.20 25.74
C SER A 98 -0.73 10.87 25.73
N PHE A 99 -0.08 9.75 25.37
CA PHE A 99 -0.69 8.42 25.44
C PHE A 99 -0.96 7.99 26.89
N LYS A 100 -0.08 8.35 27.82
CA LYS A 100 -0.24 8.05 29.25
C LYS A 100 -1.40 8.82 29.85
N GLU A 101 -1.51 10.10 29.53
CA GLU A 101 -2.63 10.97 29.91
C GLU A 101 -3.96 10.47 29.33
N TYR A 102 -3.99 10.10 28.05
CA TYR A 102 -5.18 9.48 27.46
C TYR A 102 -5.56 8.19 28.18
N ARG A 103 -4.57 7.34 28.53
CA ARG A 103 -4.80 6.08 29.25
C ARG A 103 -5.31 6.34 30.68
N THR A 104 -4.85 7.39 31.35
CA THR A 104 -5.37 7.81 32.66
C THR A 104 -6.78 8.35 32.55
N VAL A 105 -7.06 9.26 31.60
CA VAL A 105 -8.41 9.81 31.35
C VAL A 105 -9.40 8.68 31.03
N LYS A 106 -9.03 7.74 30.17
CA LYS A 106 -9.86 6.57 29.83
C LYS A 106 -10.10 5.67 31.06
N SER A 107 -9.12 5.53 31.94
CA SER A 107 -9.24 4.79 33.20
C SER A 107 -10.14 5.52 34.21
N GLU A 108 -10.02 6.84 34.32
CA GLU A 108 -10.82 7.69 35.19
C GLU A 108 -12.29 7.73 34.77
N ALA A 109 -12.57 7.87 33.47
CA ALA A 109 -13.91 7.77 32.92
C ALA A 109 -14.58 6.44 33.31
N ARG A 110 -13.87 5.31 33.19
CA ARG A 110 -14.38 3.99 33.63
C ARG A 110 -14.63 3.93 35.14
N LYS A 111 -13.75 4.52 35.95
CA LYS A 111 -13.92 4.60 37.41
C LYS A 111 -15.09 5.49 37.80
N GLU A 112 -15.33 6.58 37.08
CA GLU A 112 -16.47 7.47 37.30
C GLU A 112 -17.79 6.81 36.91
N VAL A 113 -17.84 6.10 35.78
CA VAL A 113 -18.98 5.25 35.42
C VAL A 113 -19.27 4.24 36.55
N ARG A 114 -18.24 3.60 37.10
CA ARG A 114 -18.39 2.65 38.23
C ARG A 114 -18.79 3.33 39.54
N ARG A 115 -18.28 4.52 39.85
CA ARG A 115 -18.68 5.33 41.02
C ARG A 115 -20.13 5.77 40.92
N LYS A 116 -20.58 6.26 39.76
CA LYS A 116 -21.97 6.61 39.48
C LYS A 116 -22.91 5.41 39.65
N TYR A 117 -22.48 4.21 39.25
CA TYR A 117 -23.23 2.97 39.47
C TYR A 117 -23.34 2.59 40.96
N ASN A 118 -22.27 2.75 41.74
CA ASN A 118 -22.23 2.42 43.18
C ASN A 118 -22.91 3.45 44.09
N GLN A 119 -22.99 4.74 43.68
CA GLN A 119 -23.64 5.81 44.47
C GLN A 119 -25.18 5.78 44.43
N GLY A 120 -25.78 4.87 43.64
CA GLY A 120 -27.19 4.50 43.77
C GLY A 120 -28.14 5.27 42.86
N ALA A 121 -28.33 4.79 41.63
CA ALA A 121 -29.53 5.05 40.85
C ALA A 121 -29.90 3.81 40.02
N VAL A 122 -31.17 3.42 40.14
CA VAL A 122 -31.83 2.31 39.47
C VAL A 122 -31.65 2.40 37.95
N GLY A 123 -31.25 1.28 37.31
CA GLY A 123 -31.39 1.00 35.87
C GLY A 123 -31.13 2.13 34.87
N PHE A 124 -29.86 2.37 34.49
CA PHE A 124 -29.56 3.09 33.26
C PHE A 124 -29.55 2.10 32.08
N LYS A 125 -30.52 2.22 31.17
CA LYS A 125 -30.58 1.44 29.92
C LYS A 125 -29.27 1.62 29.16
N LEU A 126 -28.63 0.50 28.85
CA LEU A 126 -27.50 0.42 27.92
C LEU A 126 -27.94 0.95 26.56
N LEU A 127 -27.61 2.19 26.26
CA LEU A 127 -27.38 2.68 24.90
C LEU A 127 -25.84 2.68 24.78
N GLY A 128 -25.16 1.80 24.04
CA GLY A 128 -25.63 1.12 22.84
C GLY A 128 -26.01 2.19 21.81
N ASN A 129 -25.07 3.06 21.43
CA ASN A 129 -25.01 3.80 20.16
C ASN A 129 -23.93 4.91 20.20
N GLU A 130 -22.64 4.57 20.38
CA GLU A 130 -21.54 5.52 20.13
C GLU A 130 -20.71 5.15 18.89
N SER A 131 -20.89 3.95 18.35
CA SER A 131 -20.23 3.50 17.12
C SER A 131 -20.83 4.06 15.82
N GLN A 132 -21.82 4.95 15.89
CA GLN A 132 -22.43 5.56 14.68
C GLN A 132 -22.14 7.06 14.54
N GLN A 133 -21.49 7.70 15.53
CA GLN A 133 -21.25 9.14 15.50
C GLN A 133 -19.86 9.51 14.98
N GLU A 134 -18.89 8.60 15.09
CA GLU A 134 -17.53 8.79 14.56
C GLU A 134 -17.46 8.61 13.02
N ASP A 135 -18.32 7.77 12.45
CA ASP A 135 -18.38 7.54 10.99
C ASP A 135 -19.00 8.73 10.23
N LYS A 136 -19.90 9.51 10.85
CA LYS A 136 -20.54 10.68 10.21
C LYS A 136 -19.65 11.92 10.18
N ALA A 137 -18.87 12.15 11.25
CA ALA A 137 -17.94 13.29 11.31
C ALA A 137 -16.79 13.16 10.30
N SER A 138 -16.45 11.93 9.91
CA SER A 138 -15.41 11.65 8.91
C SER A 138 -15.89 11.85 7.47
N GLN A 139 -17.20 11.74 7.20
CA GLN A 139 -17.79 11.95 5.87
C GLN A 139 -17.93 13.45 5.54
N ASP A 140 -18.34 14.27 6.51
CA ASP A 140 -18.51 15.72 6.31
C ASP A 140 -17.16 16.42 6.00
N GLN A 141 -16.05 15.96 6.57
CA GLN A 141 -14.72 16.50 6.28
C GLN A 141 -14.19 16.13 4.90
N THR A 142 -14.63 15.00 4.32
CA THR A 142 -14.23 14.60 2.96
C THR A 142 -14.99 15.34 1.86
N GLU A 143 -16.20 15.82 2.15
CA GLU A 143 -17.02 16.59 1.20
C GLU A 143 -16.59 18.07 1.13
N GLU A 144 -16.08 18.63 2.24
CA GLU A 144 -15.59 20.02 2.29
C GLU A 144 -14.25 20.22 1.54
N ILE A 145 -13.48 19.15 1.34
CA ILE A 145 -12.20 19.17 0.61
C ILE A 145 -12.41 18.91 -0.90
N ALA A 146 -13.58 18.42 -1.30
CA ALA A 146 -13.91 18.03 -2.68
C ALA A 146 -14.79 19.04 -3.43
N SER A 147 -15.05 20.22 -2.85
CA SER A 147 -15.85 21.30 -3.45
C SER A 147 -15.01 22.54 -3.73
#